data_AF-A0A2E4AKI5-F1
#
_entry.id   AF-A0A2E4AKI5-F1
#
_cell.length_a   1.000
_cell.length_b   1.000
_cell.length_c   1.000
_cell.angle_alpha   90.00
_cell.angle_beta   90.00
_cell.angle_gamma   90.00
#
_symmetry.space_group_name_H-M   'P 1'
#
loop_
_entity.id
_entity.type
_entity.pdbx_description
1 polymer ?
#
loop_
_entity_poly.entity_id
_entity_poly.type
_entity_poly.pdbx_seq_one_letter_code
_entity_poly.pdbx_strand_id
1 'polypeptide(L)'
;MTNADDHSPRGIPNDLPTDGQPDGPVSFYLEQLRPWGIAAYSAAGMSTADATTVVDNQLWSDLRGVDTHGFQRVSWYINWFRCAHFRKKR
;
A
#
# COMPACT_ATOMS: atom_id res chain seq x y z
N MET A 1 -7.10 31.20 18.11
CA MET A 1 -6.36 29.93 18.07
C MET A 1 -7.26 28.90 17.42
N THR A 2 -7.21 28.78 16.10
CA THR A 2 -8.05 27.85 15.31
C THR A 2 -7.21 26.63 14.99
N ASN A 3 -7.70 25.46 15.41
CA ASN A 3 -7.11 24.15 15.15
C ASN A 3 -6.85 23.98 13.66
N ALA A 4 -5.58 23.82 13.29
CA ALA A 4 -5.19 23.48 11.94
C ALA A 4 -5.59 22.02 11.68
N ASP A 5 -6.67 21.87 10.91
CA ASP A 5 -6.76 20.96 9.79
C ASP A 5 -6.36 19.50 10.04
N ASP A 6 -7.32 18.76 10.61
CA ASP A 6 -7.42 17.30 10.53
C ASP A 6 -7.79 16.88 9.10
N HIS A 7 -6.86 17.09 8.16
CA HIS A 7 -6.94 16.65 6.77
C HIS A 7 -6.16 15.35 6.53
N SER A 8 -6.15 14.45 7.52
CA SER A 8 -5.55 13.13 7.29
C SER A 8 -6.49 12.32 6.37
N PRO A 9 -6.01 11.79 5.23
CA PRO A 9 -6.85 11.00 4.34
C PRO A 9 -7.42 9.80 5.10
N ARG A 10 -8.76 9.70 5.16
CA ARG A 10 -9.44 8.59 5.84
C ARG A 10 -8.90 7.24 5.35
N GLY A 11 -8.43 6.41 6.28
CA GLY A 11 -8.01 5.03 6.02
C GLY A 11 -6.51 4.80 5.82
N ILE A 12 -5.65 5.80 6.04
CA ILE A 12 -4.20 5.60 6.16
C ILE A 12 -3.89 5.18 7.61
N PRO A 13 -3.32 3.98 7.85
CA PRO A 13 -2.86 3.61 9.18
C PRO A 13 -1.78 4.56 9.69
N ASN A 14 -1.74 4.83 11.00
CA ASN A 14 -0.69 5.63 11.62
C ASN A 14 0.56 4.77 11.84
N ASP A 15 1.26 4.47 10.75
CA ASP A 15 2.44 3.60 10.73
C ASP A 15 3.73 4.37 11.08
N LEU A 16 3.74 5.04 12.24
CA LEU A 16 4.95 5.72 12.72
C LEU A 16 6.00 4.68 13.13
N PRO A 17 7.29 4.89 12.82
CA PRO A 17 8.38 4.02 13.28
C PRO A 17 8.39 3.92 14.80
N THR A 18 8.59 2.72 15.34
CA THR A 18 8.78 2.50 16.79
C THR A 18 10.21 2.81 17.21
N ASP A 19 10.40 3.24 18.46
CA ASP A 19 11.72 3.48 19.05
C ASP A 19 12.63 2.25 18.87
N GLY A 20 13.82 2.48 18.30
CA GLY A 20 14.84 1.44 18.04
C GLY A 20 14.83 0.85 16.63
N GLN A 21 13.95 1.31 15.74
CA GLN A 21 14.06 0.96 14.31
C GLN A 21 15.32 1.61 13.72
N PRO A 22 16.18 0.89 12.99
CA PRO A 22 17.40 1.46 12.43
C PRO A 22 17.08 2.66 11.54
N ASP A 23 17.80 3.76 11.76
CA ASP A 23 17.69 4.96 10.94
C ASP A 23 18.16 4.66 9.51
N GLY A 24 17.27 4.88 8.54
CA GLY A 24 17.57 4.76 7.12
C GLY A 24 16.60 3.86 6.33
N PRO A 25 16.74 3.83 5.00
CA PRO A 25 15.87 3.04 4.14
C PRO A 25 16.10 1.54 4.35
N VAL A 26 15.01 0.80 4.56
CA VAL A 26 15.03 -0.67 4.59
C VAL A 26 14.94 -1.18 3.15
N SER A 27 15.87 -2.04 2.76
CA SER A 27 15.86 -2.68 1.43
C SER A 27 15.17 -4.05 1.51
N PHE A 28 14.37 -4.36 0.49
CA PHE A 28 13.70 -5.66 0.35
C PHE A 28 14.03 -6.28 -1.01
N TYR A 29 14.08 -7.61 -1.06
CA TYR A 29 14.21 -8.32 -2.34
C TYR A 29 12.85 -8.36 -3.06
N LEU A 30 12.83 -8.00 -4.34
CA LEU A 30 11.60 -8.02 -5.15
C LEU A 30 10.96 -9.42 -5.23
N GLU A 31 11.80 -10.46 -5.26
CA GLU A 31 11.36 -11.87 -5.27
C GLU A 31 10.60 -12.27 -4.00
N GLN A 32 10.80 -11.54 -2.90
CA GLN A 32 10.06 -11.73 -1.64
C GLN A 32 8.85 -10.78 -1.57
N LEU A 33 9.03 -9.53 -2.02
CA LEU A 33 8.00 -8.49 -1.92
C LEU A 33 6.80 -8.76 -2.85
N ARG A 34 7.07 -9.27 -4.06
CA ARG A 34 6.05 -9.59 -5.06
C ARG A 34 5.05 -10.65 -4.59
N PRO A 35 5.44 -11.88 -4.19
CA PRO A 35 4.48 -12.87 -3.72
C PRO A 35 3.78 -12.43 -2.43
N TRP A 36 4.45 -11.68 -1.55
CA TRP A 36 3.84 -11.12 -0.35
C TRP A 36 2.70 -10.15 -0.68
N GLY A 37 2.94 -9.19 -1.59
CA GLY A 37 1.91 -8.22 -1.98
C GLY A 37 0.70 -8.88 -2.65
N ILE A 38 0.94 -9.86 -3.52
CA ILE A 38 -0.13 -10.62 -4.18
C ILE A 38 -0.98 -11.35 -3.14
N ALA A 39 -0.34 -12.00 -2.17
CA ALA A 39 -1.04 -12.68 -1.07
C ALA A 39 -1.85 -11.69 -0.22
N ALA A 40 -1.31 -10.51 0.08
CA ALA A 40 -1.99 -9.48 0.87
C ALA A 40 -3.27 -8.97 0.19
N TYR A 41 -3.22 -8.66 -1.12
CA TYR A 41 -4.40 -8.27 -1.90
C TYR A 41 -5.39 -9.42 -2.05
N SER A 42 -4.92 -10.64 -2.27
CA SER A 42 -5.78 -11.83 -2.37
C SER A 42 -6.52 -12.09 -1.06
N ALA A 43 -5.84 -11.93 0.09
CA ALA A 43 -6.45 -12.00 1.42
C ALA A 43 -7.42 -10.84 1.73
N ALA A 44 -7.37 -9.75 0.95
CA ALA A 44 -8.37 -8.69 0.99
C ALA A 44 -9.61 -9.03 0.13
N GLY A 45 -9.57 -10.10 -0.66
CA GLY A 45 -10.65 -10.56 -1.54
C GLY A 45 -10.47 -10.20 -3.02
N MET A 46 -9.29 -9.67 -3.40
CA MET A 46 -8.97 -9.39 -4.81
C MET A 46 -8.68 -10.69 -5.56
N SER A 47 -9.01 -10.75 -6.86
CA SER A 47 -8.60 -11.89 -7.69
C SER A 47 -7.07 -11.94 -7.80
N THR A 48 -6.48 -13.12 -7.94
CA THR A 48 -5.02 -13.25 -8.11
C THR A 48 -4.50 -12.48 -9.32
N ALA A 49 -5.27 -12.42 -10.41
CA ALA A 49 -4.89 -11.70 -11.62
C ALA A 49 -4.86 -10.18 -11.40
N ASP A 50 -5.89 -9.63 -10.75
CA ASP A 50 -5.93 -8.20 -10.42
C ASP A 50 -4.84 -7.85 -9.39
N ALA A 51 -4.66 -8.70 -8.37
CA ALA A 51 -3.62 -8.55 -7.35
C ALA A 51 -2.22 -8.51 -7.99
N THR A 52 -1.95 -9.40 -8.95
CA THR A 52 -0.68 -9.42 -9.70
C THR A 52 -0.49 -8.11 -10.46
N THR A 53 -1.53 -7.62 -11.13
CA THR A 53 -1.47 -6.37 -11.91
C THR A 53 -1.15 -5.17 -11.02
N VAL A 54 -1.81 -5.06 -9.88
CA VAL A 54 -1.61 -3.95 -8.93
C VAL A 54 -0.19 -3.99 -8.36
N VAL A 55 0.27 -5.16 -7.91
CA VAL A 55 1.59 -5.35 -7.33
C VAL A 55 2.69 -5.05 -8.34
N ASP A 56 2.58 -5.53 -9.57
CA ASP A 56 3.58 -5.28 -10.61
C ASP A 56 3.69 -3.78 -10.93
N ASN A 57 2.57 -3.05 -10.97
CA ASN A 57 2.57 -1.60 -11.15
C ASN A 57 3.22 -0.85 -9.97
N GLN A 58 3.00 -1.30 -8.74
CA GLN A 58 3.60 -0.71 -7.55
C GLN A 58 5.11 -0.93 -7.51
N LEU A 59 5.57 -2.16 -7.74
CA LEU A 59 7.00 -2.47 -7.81
C LEU A 59 7.69 -1.70 -8.93
N TRP A 60 7.02 -1.54 -10.07
CA TRP A 60 7.53 -0.73 -11.17
C TRP A 60 7.68 0.76 -10.79
N SER A 61 6.79 1.27 -9.94
CA SER A 61 6.87 2.65 -9.43
C SER A 61 8.05 2.81 -8.46
N ASP A 62 8.22 1.88 -7.51
CA ASP A 62 9.34 1.88 -6.56
C ASP A 62 10.69 1.78 -7.27
N LEU A 63 10.81 0.90 -8.27
CA LEU A 63 12.03 0.73 -9.08
C LEU A 63 12.44 1.98 -9.85
N ARG A 64 11.52 2.94 -10.01
CA ARG A 64 11.77 4.22 -10.67
C ARG A 64 11.92 5.38 -9.69
N GLY A 65 11.94 5.10 -8.38
CA GLY A 65 12.00 6.11 -7.33
C GLY A 65 10.70 6.92 -7.18
N VAL A 66 9.56 6.37 -7.59
CA VAL A 66 8.24 6.99 -7.45
C VAL A 66 7.49 6.33 -6.29
N ASP A 67 8.08 6.39 -5.10
CA ASP A 67 7.62 5.69 -3.90
C ASP A 67 6.19 6.10 -3.49
N THR A 68 5.80 7.33 -3.82
CA THR A 68 4.43 7.87 -3.59
C THR A 68 3.31 7.06 -4.27
N HIS A 69 3.66 6.23 -5.26
CA HIS A 69 2.74 5.36 -6.00
C HIS A 69 3.08 3.87 -5.86
N GLY A 70 4.16 3.53 -5.16
CA GLY A 70 4.65 2.16 -5.02
C GLY A 70 4.12 1.43 -3.80
N PHE A 71 4.95 0.58 -3.19
CA PHE A 71 4.52 -0.38 -2.16
C PHE A 71 4.00 0.25 -0.86
N GLN A 72 4.34 1.52 -0.60
CA GLN A 72 3.75 2.31 0.50
C GLN A 72 2.20 2.35 0.42
N ARG A 73 1.61 2.15 -0.78
CA ARG A 73 0.16 2.19 -0.99
C ARG A 73 -0.58 0.88 -0.66
N VAL A 74 0.11 -0.20 -0.30
CA VAL A 74 -0.52 -1.51 -0.10
C VAL A 74 -1.60 -1.47 0.98
N SER A 75 -1.32 -0.91 2.15
CA SER A 75 -2.29 -0.81 3.25
C SER A 75 -3.53 0.00 2.85
N TRP A 76 -3.33 1.11 2.14
CA TRP A 76 -4.41 1.97 1.65
C TRP A 76 -5.36 1.22 0.71
N TYR A 77 -4.84 0.54 -0.31
CA TYR A 77 -5.67 -0.21 -1.25
C TYR A 77 -6.37 -1.41 -0.62
N ILE A 78 -5.73 -2.11 0.34
CA ILE A 78 -6.37 -3.22 1.08
C ILE A 78 -7.57 -2.71 1.88
N ASN A 79 -7.40 -1.62 2.65
CA ASN A 79 -8.48 -1.03 3.43
C ASN A 79 -9.62 -0.58 2.51
N TRP A 80 -9.28 0.06 1.39
CA TRP A 80 -10.25 0.58 0.45
C TRP A 80 -11.04 -0.52 -0.26
N PHE A 81 -10.38 -1.63 -0.60
CA PHE A 81 -11.02 -2.80 -1.21
C PHE A 81 -11.96 -3.50 -0.22
N ARG A 82 -11.53 -3.70 1.03
CA ARG A 82 -12.36 -4.30 2.10
C ARG A 82 -13.61 -3.50 2.43
N CYS A 83 -13.54 -2.17 2.39
CA CYS A 83 -14.68 -1.28 2.66
C CYS A 83 -15.69 -1.16 1.49
N ALA A 84 -15.61 -2.03 0.47
CA ALA A 84 -16.53 -2.12 -0.67
C ALA A 84 -16.71 -0.83 -1.50
N HIS A 85 -15.84 0.16 -1.36
CA HIS A 85 -15.86 1.37 -2.20
C HIS A 85 -15.40 1.09 -3.63
N PHE A 86 -14.71 -0.02 -3.87
CA PHE A 86 -14.28 -0.45 -5.18
C PHE A 86 -15.38 -1.26 -5.89
N ARG A 87 -16.46 -0.57 -6.28
CA ARG A 87 -17.37 -1.07 -7.31
C ARG A 87 -17.34 -0.13 -8.49
N LYS A 88 -16.73 -0.56 -9.59
CA LYS A 88 -16.93 0.08 -10.89
C LYS A 88 -18.42 -0.05 -11.20
N LYS A 89 -19.17 1.06 -11.12
CA LYS A 89 -20.53 1.10 -11.68
C LYS A 89 -20.37 0.76 -13.16
N ARG A 90 -20.93 -0.39 -13.56
CA ARG A 90 -21.16 -0.70 -14.97
C ARG A 90 -22.32 0.14 -15.47
#